data_AF-A0A7X8VSI2-F1
#
_entry.id   AF-A0A7X8VSI2-F1
#
_cell.length_a   1.000
_cell.length_b   1.000
_cell.length_c   1.000
_cell.angle_alpha   90.00
_cell.angle_beta   90.00
_cell.angle_gamma   90.00
#
_symmetry.space_group_name_H-M   'P 1'
#
loop_
_entity.id
_entity.type
_entity.pdbx_description
1 polymer ?
#
loop_
_entity_poly.entity_id
_entity_poly.type
_entity_poly.pdbx_seq_one_letter_code
_entity_poly.pdbx_strand_id
1 'polypeptide(L)'
;MPLVIKYVALILASGSLGDILIKVLGLLIGVAFFYIGFRFLFRSKQIIQGIQKYKYNRVAPPRKEEIIFSRIIGVLVMLLGAYFIFIASLALAS
;
A
#
# COMPACT_ATOMS: atom_id res chain seq x y z
N MET A 1 -18.14 -12.29 41.46
CA MET A 1 -16.80 -12.65 40.93
C MET A 1 -16.72 -13.10 39.45
N PRO A 2 -17.80 -13.42 38.68
CA PRO A 2 -17.63 -13.81 37.27
C PRO A 2 -17.48 -12.63 36.27
N LEU A 3 -17.91 -11.41 36.65
CA LEU A 3 -17.83 -10.22 35.81
C LEU A 3 -16.40 -9.72 35.61
N VAL A 4 -15.58 -9.70 36.67
CA VAL A 4 -14.18 -9.27 36.60
C VAL A 4 -13.38 -10.18 35.66
N ILE A 5 -13.62 -11.49 35.71
CA ILE A 5 -12.97 -12.48 34.84
C ILE A 5 -13.34 -12.26 33.37
N LYS A 6 -14.61 -11.91 33.07
CA LYS A 6 -15.04 -11.56 31.70
C LYS A 6 -14.37 -10.29 31.19
N TYR A 7 -14.26 -9.24 32.00
CA TYR A 7 -13.59 -8.00 31.60
C TYR A 7 -12.08 -8.21 31.41
N VAL A 8 -11.43 -8.97 32.28
CA VAL A 8 -10.00 -9.32 32.14
C VAL A 8 -9.75 -10.18 30.90
N ALA A 9 -10.63 -11.15 30.61
CA ALA A 9 -10.57 -11.94 29.38
C ALA A 9 -10.82 -11.11 28.11
N LEU A 10 -11.72 -10.12 28.16
CA LEU A 10 -11.98 -9.20 27.04
C LEU A 10 -10.76 -8.29 26.79
N ILE A 11 -10.11 -7.80 27.85
CA ILE A 11 -8.89 -6.99 27.76
C ILE A 11 -7.73 -7.82 27.22
N LEU A 12 -7.55 -9.06 27.71
CA LEU A 12 -6.54 -10.00 27.19
C LEU A 12 -6.81 -10.40 25.73
N ALA A 13 -8.07 -10.58 25.32
CA ALA A 13 -8.44 -10.88 23.95
C ALA A 13 -8.22 -9.67 23.01
N SER A 14 -8.46 -8.45 23.50
CA SER A 14 -8.28 -7.22 22.71
C SER A 14 -6.83 -6.92 22.34
N GLY A 15 -5.86 -7.36 23.16
CA GLY A 15 -4.43 -7.28 22.82
C GLY A 15 -4.09 -8.09 21.57
N SER A 16 -4.55 -9.35 21.52
CA SER A 16 -4.25 -10.25 20.39
C SER A 16 -4.88 -9.83 19.06
N LEU A 17 -6.09 -9.28 19.09
CA LEU A 17 -6.79 -8.84 17.87
C LEU A 17 -6.17 -7.57 17.29
N GLY A 18 -5.76 -6.62 18.15
CA GLY A 18 -5.10 -5.39 17.72
C GLY A 18 -3.79 -5.68 16.98
N ASP A 19 -2.95 -6.55 17.52
CA ASP A 19 -1.66 -6.91 16.93
C ASP A 19 -1.82 -7.60 15.57
N ILE A 20 -2.76 -8.55 15.46
CA ILE A 20 -3.08 -9.22 14.18
C ILE A 20 -3.60 -8.20 13.16
N LEU A 21 -4.48 -7.29 13.58
CA LEU A 21 -5.08 -6.30 12.70
C LEU A 21 -4.01 -5.34 12.15
N ILE A 22 -3.07 -4.88 12.99
CA ILE A 22 -1.94 -4.05 12.56
C ILE A 22 -1.06 -4.78 11.55
N LYS A 23 -0.72 -6.06 11.80
CA LYS A 23 0.09 -6.89 10.88
C LYS A 23 -0.59 -7.05 9.51
N VAL A 24 -1.90 -7.35 9.50
CA VAL A 24 -2.69 -7.49 8.28
C VAL A 24 -2.81 -6.17 7.52
N LEU A 25 -3.05 -5.05 8.22
CA LEU A 25 -3.09 -3.73 7.61
C LEU A 25 -1.75 -3.36 6.97
N GLY A 26 -0.63 -3.62 7.66
CA GLY A 26 0.71 -3.37 7.12
C GLY A 26 0.96 -4.15 5.83
N LEU A 27 0.54 -5.41 5.78
CA LEU A 27 0.66 -6.24 4.59
C LEU A 27 -0.23 -5.72 3.43
N LEU A 28 -1.49 -5.37 3.72
CA LEU A 28 -2.41 -4.81 2.73
C LEU A 28 -1.89 -3.49 2.15
N ILE A 29 -1.36 -2.61 3.00
CA ILE A 29 -0.76 -1.34 2.58
C ILE A 29 0.46 -1.59 1.70
N GLY A 30 1.34 -2.52 2.08
CA GLY A 30 2.50 -2.90 1.29
C GLY A 30 2.13 -3.42 -0.10
N VAL A 31 1.16 -4.34 -0.18
CA VAL A 31 0.62 -4.87 -1.44
C VAL A 31 -0.01 -3.77 -2.28
N ALA A 32 -0.77 -2.86 -1.68
CA ALA A 32 -1.38 -1.74 -2.39
C ALA A 32 -0.32 -0.82 -3.02
N PHE A 33 0.71 -0.43 -2.25
CA PHE A 33 1.81 0.37 -2.80
C PHE A 33 2.57 -0.37 -3.90
N PHE A 34 2.85 -1.65 -3.70
CA PHE A 34 3.51 -2.45 -4.73
C PHE A 34 2.70 -2.48 -6.04
N TYR A 35 1.39 -2.71 -5.95
CA TYR A 35 0.49 -2.70 -7.10
C TYR A 35 0.42 -1.32 -7.78
N ILE A 36 0.33 -0.24 -7.00
CA ILE A 36 0.34 1.13 -7.54
C ILE A 36 1.65 1.38 -8.29
N GLY A 37 2.79 1.09 -7.68
CA GLY A 37 4.10 1.27 -8.32
C GLY A 37 4.24 0.46 -9.60
N PHE A 38 3.77 -0.81 -9.59
CA PHE A 38 3.74 -1.66 -10.78
C PHE A 38 2.91 -1.03 -11.90
N ARG A 39 1.73 -0.48 -11.57
CA ARG A 39 0.89 0.22 -12.54
C ARG A 39 1.58 1.45 -13.12
N PHE A 40 2.30 2.23 -12.30
CA PHE A 40 3.11 3.36 -12.75
C PHE A 40 4.26 2.95 -13.69
N LEU A 41 4.85 1.77 -13.48
CA LEU A 41 5.94 1.26 -14.31
C LEU A 41 5.44 0.80 -15.69
N PHE A 42 4.39 -0.02 -15.73
CA PHE A 42 3.92 -0.69 -16.95
C PHE A 42 2.83 0.08 -17.69
N ARG A 43 2.07 0.94 -17.01
CA ARG A 43 0.94 1.70 -17.57
C ARG A 43 1.12 3.22 -17.44
N SER A 44 2.37 3.69 -17.43
CA SER A 44 2.73 5.11 -17.31
C SER A 44 1.97 6.03 -18.27
N LYS A 45 1.81 5.65 -19.55
CA LYS A 45 1.04 6.45 -20.52
C LYS A 45 -0.42 6.69 -20.09
N GLN A 46 -1.09 5.62 -19.63
CA GLN A 46 -2.49 5.69 -19.21
C GLN A 46 -2.65 6.52 -17.94
N ILE A 47 -1.68 6.45 -17.02
CA ILE A 47 -1.69 7.22 -15.79
C ILE A 47 -1.50 8.71 -16.08
N ILE A 48 -0.49 9.07 -16.88
CA ILE A 48 -0.22 10.47 -17.23
C ILE A 48 -1.44 11.06 -17.94
N GLN A 49 -2.01 10.34 -18.91
CA GLN A 49 -3.23 10.79 -19.60
C GLN A 49 -4.45 10.89 -18.68
N GLY A 50 -4.59 9.98 -17.71
CA GLY A 50 -5.63 10.05 -16.69
C GLY A 50 -5.50 11.30 -15.82
N ILE A 51 -4.27 11.61 -15.38
CA ILE A 51 -3.97 12.83 -14.61
C ILE A 51 -4.23 14.08 -15.43
N GLN A 52 -3.81 14.10 -16.70
CA GLN A 52 -4.05 15.24 -17.60
C GLN A 52 -5.54 15.46 -17.85
N LYS A 53 -6.31 14.37 -18.06
CA LYS A 53 -7.77 14.44 -18.21
C LYS A 53 -8.42 15.03 -16.97
N TYR A 54 -8.01 14.57 -15.78
CA TYR A 54 -8.57 15.04 -14.52
C TYR A 54 -8.21 16.52 -14.23
N LYS A 55 -6.95 16.91 -14.43
CA LYS A 55 -6.44 18.23 -14.06
C LYS A 55 -6.73 19.31 -15.09
N TYR A 56 -6.67 18.98 -16.38
CA TYR A 56 -6.70 19.96 -17.48
C TYR A 56 -7.85 19.74 -18.46
N ASN A 57 -8.72 18.74 -18.24
CA ASN A 57 -9.80 18.35 -19.17
C ASN A 57 -9.34 18.15 -20.62
N ARG A 58 -8.06 17.83 -20.82
CA ARG A 58 -7.44 17.59 -22.13
C ARG A 58 -6.56 16.36 -22.04
N VAL A 59 -6.51 15.60 -23.13
CA VAL A 59 -5.65 14.42 -23.25
C VAL A 59 -4.63 14.71 -24.35
N ALA A 60 -3.37 14.84 -23.97
CA ALA A 60 -2.27 15.00 -24.90
C ALA A 60 -1.41 13.72 -24.91
N PRO A 61 -0.65 13.45 -25.99
CA PRO A 61 0.35 12.39 -25.96
C PRO A 61 1.44 12.75 -24.92
N PRO A 62 1.73 11.86 -23.96
CA PRO A 62 2.73 12.12 -22.93
C PRO A 62 4.13 12.19 -23.53
N ARG A 63 4.94 13.14 -23.05
CA ARG A 63 6.32 13.33 -23.50
C ARG A 63 7.20 12.17 -23.01
N LYS A 64 8.30 11.88 -23.72
CA LYS A 64 9.24 10.81 -23.32
C LYS A 64 9.77 11.01 -21.90
N GLU A 65 10.07 12.24 -21.53
CA GLU A 65 10.53 12.63 -20.18
C GLU A 65 9.49 12.32 -19.10
N GLU A 66 8.22 12.63 -19.34
CA GLU A 66 7.12 12.34 -18.41
C GLU A 66 6.93 10.83 -18.20
N ILE A 67 7.10 10.04 -19.27
CA ILE A 67 7.02 8.58 -19.20
C ILE A 67 8.17 8.03 -18.36
N ILE A 68 9.39 8.53 -18.54
CA ILE A 68 10.57 8.12 -17.76
C ILE A 68 10.36 8.50 -16.29
N PHE A 69 9.91 9.73 -16.02
CA PHE A 69 9.65 10.19 -14.67
C PHE A 69 8.56 9.37 -13.96
N SER A 70 7.45 9.06 -14.66
CA SER A 70 6.41 8.17 -14.15
C SER A 70 6.94 6.77 -13.84
N ARG A 71 7.88 6.25 -14.63
CA ARG A 71 8.52 4.95 -14.36
C ARG A 71 9.42 5.00 -13.13
N ILE A 72 10.22 6.07 -12.99
CA ILE A 72 11.07 6.26 -11.80
C ILE A 72 10.21 6.30 -10.54
N ILE A 73 9.12 7.06 -10.55
CA ILE A 73 8.15 7.06 -9.44
C ILE A 73 7.60 5.65 -9.21
N GLY A 74 7.23 4.94 -10.28
CA GLY A 74 6.75 3.56 -10.19
C GLY A 74 7.73 2.63 -9.48
N VAL A 75 9.02 2.69 -9.83
CA VAL A 75 10.08 1.90 -9.17
C VAL A 75 10.19 2.27 -7.69
N LEU A 76 10.24 3.56 -7.36
CA LEU A 76 10.35 4.01 -5.96
C LEU A 76 9.17 3.54 -5.11
N VAL A 77 7.95 3.65 -5.63
CA VAL A 77 6.73 3.20 -4.95
C VAL A 77 6.69 1.67 -4.82
N MET A 78 7.16 0.93 -5.83
CA MET A 78 7.29 -0.53 -5.73
C MET A 78 8.29 -0.93 -4.65
N LEU A 79 9.44 -0.26 -4.55
CA LEU A 79 10.45 -0.56 -3.53
C LEU A 79 9.90 -0.30 -2.12
N LEU A 80 9.16 0.80 -1.93
CA LEU A 80 8.45 1.06 -0.67
C LEU A 80 7.43 -0.04 -0.36
N GLY A 81 6.61 -0.42 -1.33
CA GLY A 81 5.64 -1.51 -1.16
C GLY A 81 6.31 -2.84 -0.79
N ALA A 82 7.40 -3.20 -1.49
CA ALA A 82 8.18 -4.40 -1.21
C ALA A 82 8.79 -4.39 0.19
N TYR A 83 9.31 -3.23 0.64
CA TYR A 83 9.82 -3.04 2.00
C TYR A 83 8.74 -3.31 3.04
N PHE A 84 7.55 -2.73 2.90
CA PHE A 84 6.43 -2.96 3.83
C PHE A 84 5.96 -4.42 3.82
N ILE A 85 5.86 -5.05 2.65
CA ILE A 85 5.52 -6.48 2.55
C ILE A 85 6.55 -7.33 3.30
N PHE A 86 7.84 -7.05 3.12
CA PHE A 86 8.92 -7.80 3.75
C PHE A 86 8.87 -7.69 5.28
N ILE A 87 8.75 -6.47 5.81
CA ILE A 87 8.61 -6.25 7.25
C ILE A 87 7.35 -6.89 7.82
N ALA A 88 6.21 -6.74 7.14
CA ALA A 88 4.95 -7.35 7.57
C ALA A 88 5.01 -8.88 7.56
N SER A 89 5.68 -9.48 6.56
CA SER A 89 5.89 -10.93 6.47
C SER A 89 6.76 -11.44 7.61
N LEU A 90 7.84 -10.74 7.93
CA LEU A 90 8.69 -11.07 9.09
C LEU A 90 7.90 -10.97 10.40
N ALA A 91 7.11 -9.91 10.57
CA ALA A 91 6.27 -9.72 11.74
C ALA A 91 5.15 -10.76 11.88
N LEU A 92 4.67 -11.34 10.77
CA LEU A 92 3.70 -12.45 10.77
C LEU A 92 4.35 -13.80 11.10
N ALA A 93 5.62 -13.97 10.73
CA ALA A 93 6.38 -15.19 11.00
C ALA A 93 6.94 -15.26 12.44
N SER A 94 7.02 -14.11 13.14
CA SER A 94 7.37 -13.98 14.56
C SER A 94 6.14 -13.94 15.48
#